data_AF-A0A6M1S211-F1
#
_entry.id   AF-A0A6M1S211-F1
#
_cell.length_a   1.000
_cell.length_b   1.000
_cell.length_c   1.000
_cell.angle_alpha   90.00
_cell.angle_beta   90.00
_cell.angle_gamma   90.00
#
_symmetry.space_group_name_H-M   'P 1'
#
loop_
_entity.id
_entity.type
_entity.pdbx_description
1 polymer ?
#
loop_
_entity_poly.entity_id
_entity_poly.type
_entity_poly.pdbx_seq_one_letter_code
_entity_poly.pdbx_strand_id
1 'polypeptide(L)'
;MKAVVHCGRFFPGGSTAARLLAGFGPGMVLCLAGLTGLVAAEGSGPVGSPADRLPPHIRQLTWFGERADWSHDGRRILFLSKTFGDAMELDLATGRIRNLTAHYPHHGYTRALYLANGDILLSGPETFDPRRPGEARVQCWLYVLNPRVEAPPVPLGTKCSEGPAVSRRRLHLAWTHVAAQYPEEMPAGTSRIWEADLVYEGGRPRLANRRLVLDSRALPFRCTLETQNFRPPDEKELIFSAYGYQGTEVCGVNLETGVVTNYSQAPDQYDEPEGIFPDGTATLVECDRQNRLGPGAVDLWRLELDGSGRYERLTFFSDFPGYKASNPVVSDDGRYIAFQLARSKDAAGVGHGIFLFDLRAWAAERAGTVSGSR
;
A
#
# COMPACT_ATOMS: atom_id res chain seq x y z
N MET A 1 -20.47 -22.64 49.33
CA MET A 1 -21.10 -23.93 49.71
C MET A 1 -21.30 -24.71 48.41
N LYS A 2 -20.39 -25.61 48.01
CA LYS A 2 -20.48 -27.09 48.15
C LYS A 2 -21.91 -27.60 47.90
N ALA A 3 -22.19 -28.45 46.91
CA ALA A 3 -21.58 -29.77 46.76
C ALA A 3 -21.52 -30.31 45.31
N VAL A 4 -20.52 -31.17 45.14
CA VAL A 4 -20.19 -32.08 44.04
C VAL A 4 -20.83 -33.43 44.32
N VAL A 5 -21.30 -34.18 43.31
CA VAL A 5 -21.17 -35.66 43.29
C VAL A 5 -20.92 -36.15 41.86
N HIS A 6 -19.97 -37.07 41.76
CA HIS A 6 -19.43 -37.75 40.59
C HIS A 6 -19.63 -39.27 40.76
N CYS A 7 -19.66 -40.04 39.67
CA CYS A 7 -19.47 -41.50 39.49
C CYS A 7 -20.54 -42.08 38.55
N GLY A 8 -20.29 -43.04 37.66
CA GLY A 8 -19.11 -43.87 37.44
C GLY A 8 -19.27 -44.74 36.18
N ARG A 9 -18.17 -45.36 35.76
CA ARG A 9 -18.00 -46.26 34.59
C ARG A 9 -18.71 -47.61 34.77
N PHE A 10 -19.01 -48.33 33.67
CA PHE A 10 -18.60 -49.74 33.41
C PHE A 10 -19.12 -50.25 32.02
N PHE A 11 -18.24 -50.90 31.25
CA PHE A 11 -18.49 -51.78 30.07
C PHE A 11 -19.03 -53.16 30.55
N PRO A 12 -19.51 -54.16 29.74
CA PRO A 12 -18.94 -54.62 28.44
C PRO A 12 -19.88 -55.34 27.40
N GLY A 13 -19.30 -55.67 26.22
CA GLY A 13 -19.64 -56.81 25.32
C GLY A 13 -20.99 -56.78 24.57
N GLY A 14 -21.18 -57.21 23.33
CA GLY A 14 -20.40 -57.95 22.34
C GLY A 14 -21.36 -58.87 21.55
N SER A 15 -21.38 -58.75 20.21
CA SER A 15 -21.85 -59.75 19.20
C SER A 15 -23.37 -60.06 19.18
N THR A 16 -24.12 -60.30 18.08
CA THR A 16 -23.90 -60.57 16.65
C THR A 16 -25.29 -60.46 15.96
N ALA A 17 -25.44 -59.65 14.90
CA ALA A 17 -25.67 -60.05 13.50
C ALA A 17 -27.05 -60.62 13.09
N ALA A 18 -27.74 -59.88 12.19
CA ALA A 18 -28.60 -60.32 11.05
C ALA A 18 -29.58 -59.17 10.71
N ARG A 19 -29.89 -58.78 9.48
CA ARG A 19 -29.64 -59.33 8.13
C ARG A 19 -30.02 -58.26 7.08
N LEU A 20 -29.21 -58.21 6.02
CA LEU A 20 -29.51 -58.08 4.58
C LEU A 20 -30.44 -56.98 3.99
N LEU A 21 -29.90 -56.23 3.01
CA LEU A 21 -30.10 -56.37 1.54
C LEU A 21 -29.28 -55.27 0.79
N ALA A 22 -28.21 -55.63 0.05
CA ALA A 22 -28.09 -55.73 -1.43
C ALA A 22 -27.96 -54.35 -2.16
N GLY A 23 -27.04 -54.09 -3.10
CA GLY A 23 -25.97 -54.84 -3.78
C GLY A 23 -25.26 -54.00 -4.89
N PHE A 24 -24.20 -54.58 -5.45
CA PHE A 24 -23.46 -54.31 -6.72
C PHE A 24 -22.55 -53.06 -6.91
N GLY A 25 -21.30 -53.33 -7.38
CA GLY A 25 -20.13 -52.43 -7.56
C GLY A 25 -20.12 -51.56 -8.84
N PRO A 26 -18.98 -51.22 -9.51
CA PRO A 26 -17.60 -51.75 -9.40
C PRO A 26 -16.48 -50.67 -9.35
N GLY A 27 -15.21 -51.08 -9.33
CA GLY A 27 -14.14 -50.34 -10.04
C GLY A 27 -12.97 -49.80 -9.22
N MET A 28 -12.05 -50.68 -8.85
CA MET A 28 -10.69 -50.35 -8.39
C MET A 28 -9.80 -50.04 -9.60
N VAL A 29 -9.23 -48.84 -9.67
CA VAL A 29 -8.01 -48.55 -10.45
C VAL A 29 -7.04 -47.85 -9.51
N LEU A 30 -6.01 -48.59 -9.13
CA LEU A 30 -4.89 -48.14 -8.32
C LEU A 30 -3.86 -47.49 -9.27
N CYS A 31 -3.93 -46.18 -9.47
CA CYS A 31 -2.86 -45.44 -10.15
C CYS A 31 -1.84 -44.95 -9.12
N LEU A 32 -0.77 -45.72 -8.95
CA LEU A 32 0.49 -45.26 -8.38
C LEU A 32 1.14 -44.28 -9.36
N ALA A 33 0.77 -43.00 -9.28
CA ALA A 33 1.52 -41.92 -9.92
C ALA A 33 2.61 -41.46 -8.94
N GLY A 34 3.87 -41.58 -9.37
CA GLY A 34 5.03 -41.19 -8.59
C GLY A 34 4.96 -39.73 -8.15
N LEU A 35 5.17 -39.52 -6.84
CA LEU A 35 5.53 -38.23 -6.29
C LEU A 35 6.95 -37.87 -6.75
N THR A 36 7.09 -37.40 -7.99
CA THR A 36 8.20 -36.51 -8.32
C THR A 36 7.87 -35.17 -7.70
N GLY A 37 8.50 -34.89 -6.55
CA GLY A 37 8.48 -33.56 -5.97
C GLY A 37 8.90 -32.54 -7.01
N LEU A 38 7.99 -31.66 -7.41
CA LEU A 38 8.38 -30.39 -8.01
C LEU A 38 9.11 -29.62 -6.92
N VAL A 39 10.44 -29.73 -6.92
CA VAL A 39 11.27 -28.68 -6.36
C VAL A 39 10.97 -27.47 -7.23
N ALA A 40 10.20 -26.52 -6.68
CA ALA A 40 10.10 -25.19 -7.27
C ALA A 40 11.54 -24.70 -7.44
N ALA A 41 11.95 -24.46 -8.69
CA ALA A 41 13.26 -23.89 -8.95
C ALA A 41 13.32 -22.56 -8.18
N GLU A 42 14.16 -22.49 -7.14
CA GLU A 42 14.58 -21.21 -6.60
C GLU A 42 15.16 -20.41 -7.79
N GLY A 43 14.59 -19.22 -8.01
CA GLY A 43 14.80 -18.46 -9.24
C GLY A 43 16.30 -18.28 -9.54
N SER A 44 16.66 -18.44 -10.82
CA SER A 44 18.01 -18.26 -11.36
C SER A 44 18.43 -16.78 -11.42
N GLY A 45 18.09 -15.99 -10.41
CA GLY A 45 18.42 -14.57 -10.31
C GLY A 45 19.77 -14.33 -9.63
N PRO A 46 20.26 -13.08 -9.62
CA PRO A 46 21.50 -12.73 -8.96
C PRO A 46 21.47 -13.08 -7.47
N VAL A 47 22.58 -13.61 -6.95
CA VAL A 47 22.76 -13.87 -5.52
C VAL A 47 23.05 -12.55 -4.79
N GLY A 48 22.35 -12.31 -3.68
CA GLY A 48 22.53 -11.15 -2.80
C GLY A 48 21.30 -10.25 -2.71
N SER A 49 21.46 -9.09 -2.09
CA SER A 49 20.43 -8.04 -2.05
C SER A 49 20.57 -7.10 -3.25
N PRO A 50 19.47 -6.57 -3.84
CA PRO A 50 19.56 -5.49 -4.82
C PRO A 50 20.26 -4.24 -4.25
N ALA A 51 20.21 -4.04 -2.93
CA ALA A 51 20.90 -2.93 -2.26
C ALA A 51 22.44 -3.02 -2.37
N ASP A 52 23.00 -4.20 -2.63
CA ASP A 52 24.44 -4.39 -2.82
C ASP A 52 24.89 -4.06 -4.26
N ARG A 53 23.94 -3.79 -5.16
CA ARG A 53 24.18 -3.59 -6.60
C ARG A 53 23.38 -2.41 -7.17
N LEU A 54 23.26 -1.33 -6.40
CA LEU A 54 22.53 -0.14 -6.84
C LEU A 54 23.21 0.53 -8.04
N PRO A 55 22.45 0.98 -9.05
CA PRO A 55 22.98 1.82 -10.11
C PRO A 55 23.36 3.21 -9.57
N PRO A 56 24.18 4.00 -10.28
CA PRO A 56 24.71 5.27 -9.76
C PRO A 56 23.64 6.34 -9.44
N HIS A 57 22.48 6.26 -10.11
CA HIS A 57 21.33 7.14 -9.86
C HIS A 57 20.49 6.73 -8.64
N ILE A 58 20.78 5.63 -7.95
CA ILE A 58 20.09 5.19 -6.73
C ILE A 58 21.07 5.14 -5.55
N ARG A 59 20.67 5.71 -4.41
CA ARG A 59 21.39 5.56 -3.15
C ARG A 59 20.47 5.22 -1.99
N GLN A 60 20.96 4.40 -1.06
CA GLN A 60 20.25 4.13 0.19
C GLN A 60 20.36 5.34 1.14
N LEU A 61 19.24 5.72 1.75
CA LEU A 61 19.17 6.78 2.76
C LEU A 61 19.12 6.20 4.19
N THR A 62 18.38 5.11 4.38
CA THR A 62 18.20 4.47 5.69
C THR A 62 18.23 2.94 5.57
N TRP A 63 18.56 2.26 6.68
CA TRP A 63 18.56 0.79 6.79
C TRP A 63 17.30 0.22 7.47
N PHE A 64 16.32 1.10 7.72
CA PHE A 64 15.02 0.76 8.28
C PHE A 64 13.98 1.78 7.83
N GLY A 65 12.72 1.42 8.00
CA GLY A 65 11.60 2.29 7.72
C GLY A 65 10.95 2.04 6.36
N GLU A 66 9.79 2.67 6.19
CA GLU A 66 8.84 2.40 5.13
C GLU A 66 7.91 3.60 4.88
N ARG A 67 7.19 3.58 3.75
CA ARG A 67 6.08 4.50 3.45
C ARG A 67 6.51 5.97 3.52
N ALA A 68 7.49 6.32 2.70
CA ALA A 68 8.06 7.66 2.65
C ALA A 68 7.07 8.71 2.10
N ASP A 69 7.28 9.97 2.45
CA ASP A 69 6.65 11.15 1.85
C ASP A 69 7.64 12.34 1.82
N TRP A 70 7.43 13.26 0.89
CA TRP A 70 8.31 14.41 0.66
C TRP A 70 7.83 15.67 1.35
N SER A 71 8.72 16.36 2.06
CA SER A 71 8.46 17.75 2.42
C SER A 71 8.34 18.62 1.16
N HIS A 72 7.47 19.63 1.21
CA HIS A 72 7.21 20.52 0.07
C HIS A 72 8.45 21.28 -0.44
N ASP A 73 9.43 21.50 0.44
CA ASP A 73 10.71 22.14 0.09
C ASP A 73 11.75 21.16 -0.49
N GLY A 74 11.42 19.87 -0.58
CA GLY A 74 12.31 18.81 -1.09
C GLY A 74 13.53 18.54 -0.20
N ARG A 75 13.54 19.00 1.05
CA ARG A 75 14.70 18.88 1.95
C ARG A 75 14.61 17.71 2.91
N ARG A 76 13.42 17.16 3.13
CA ARG A 76 13.16 16.14 4.15
C ARG A 76 12.30 15.01 3.60
N ILE A 77 12.55 13.84 4.17
CA ILE A 77 11.74 12.64 3.96
C ILE A 77 11.02 12.31 5.27
N LEU A 78 9.71 12.35 5.25
CA LEU A 78 8.86 11.75 6.28
C LEU A 78 8.76 10.25 5.98
N PHE A 79 8.78 9.40 6.99
CA PHE A 79 8.61 7.96 6.82
C PHE A 79 8.15 7.33 8.15
N LEU A 80 7.70 6.08 8.11
CA LEU A 80 7.42 5.30 9.31
C LEU A 80 8.60 4.44 9.68
N SER A 81 8.90 4.30 10.97
CA SER A 81 9.95 3.39 11.44
C SER A 81 9.68 1.92 11.11
N LYS A 82 8.40 1.54 11.07
CA LYS A 82 7.81 0.27 10.61
C LYS A 82 6.27 0.39 10.61
N THR A 83 5.55 -0.61 10.11
CA THR A 83 4.09 -0.64 10.25
C THR A 83 3.72 -0.71 11.73
N PHE A 84 2.84 0.19 12.19
CA PHE A 84 2.54 0.43 13.61
C PHE A 84 3.75 0.93 14.41
N GLY A 85 4.64 1.68 13.76
CA GLY A 85 5.76 2.37 14.38
C GLY A 85 5.54 3.88 14.50
N ASP A 86 6.60 4.57 14.89
CA ASP A 86 6.70 6.03 14.93
C ASP A 86 6.74 6.67 13.54
N ALA A 87 6.28 7.93 13.45
CA ALA A 87 6.55 8.80 12.31
C ALA A 87 7.90 9.52 12.50
N MET A 88 8.74 9.45 11.48
CA MET A 88 10.15 9.86 11.49
C MET A 88 10.41 10.87 10.38
N GLU A 89 11.33 11.81 10.59
CA GLU A 89 11.72 12.80 9.59
C GLU A 89 13.23 12.77 9.40
N LEU A 90 13.69 12.52 8.17
CA LEU A 90 15.08 12.55 7.75
C LEU A 90 15.39 13.87 7.07
N ASP A 91 16.42 14.59 7.52
CA ASP A 91 17.01 15.72 6.80
C ASP A 91 18.01 15.22 5.76
N LEU A 92 17.78 15.52 4.48
CA LEU A 92 18.58 14.98 3.37
C LEU A 92 20.00 15.53 3.30
N ALA A 93 20.22 16.75 3.78
CA ALA A 93 21.53 17.40 3.74
C ALA A 93 22.47 16.87 4.81
N THR A 94 21.93 16.58 5.99
CA THR A 94 22.72 16.19 7.18
C THR A 94 22.64 14.70 7.49
N GLY A 95 21.66 13.98 6.96
CA GLY A 95 21.38 12.59 7.29
C GLY A 95 20.77 12.39 8.69
N ARG A 96 20.40 13.47 9.39
CA ARG A 96 19.83 13.40 10.74
C ARG A 96 18.38 12.94 10.69
N ILE A 97 18.02 12.03 11.58
CA ILE A 97 16.66 11.50 11.73
C ILE A 97 16.08 12.01 13.06
N ARG A 98 14.88 12.57 13.01
CA ARG A 98 14.07 12.99 14.16
C ARG A 98 12.84 12.10 14.27
N ASN A 99 12.53 11.61 15.47
CA ASN A 99 11.24 10.99 15.75
C ASN A 99 10.22 12.09 16.07
N LEU A 100 9.12 12.14 15.31
CA LEU A 100 8.06 13.14 15.44
C LEU A 100 6.98 12.75 16.46
N THR A 101 6.99 11.52 16.95
CA THR A 101 5.94 10.93 17.79
C THR A 101 6.43 10.38 19.11
N ALA A 102 7.73 10.48 19.40
CA ALA A 102 8.34 9.99 20.65
C ALA A 102 7.78 10.60 21.93
N HIS A 103 7.18 11.80 21.87
CA HIS A 103 6.76 12.58 23.05
C HIS A 103 5.38 12.20 23.59
N TYR A 104 4.69 11.21 23.02
CA TYR A 104 3.40 10.72 23.53
C TYR A 104 3.20 9.21 23.29
N PRO A 105 2.46 8.50 24.15
CA PRO A 105 2.11 7.10 23.91
C PRO A 105 1.14 6.92 22.74
N HIS A 106 1.36 5.92 21.90
CA HIS A 106 0.46 5.57 20.80
C HIS A 106 0.58 4.09 20.40
N HIS A 107 -0.39 3.59 19.62
CA HIS A 107 -0.38 2.25 19.04
C HIS A 107 0.40 2.15 17.71
N GLY A 108 1.00 3.26 17.29
CA GLY A 108 1.79 3.36 16.07
C GLY A 108 0.94 3.70 14.86
N TYR A 109 1.61 3.97 13.74
CA TYR A 109 0.98 4.47 12.52
C TYR A 109 1.24 3.56 11.32
N THR A 110 0.34 3.61 10.34
CA THR A 110 0.41 2.87 9.06
C THR A 110 0.60 3.81 7.87
N ARG A 111 0.32 5.11 8.02
CA ARG A 111 0.71 6.18 7.08
C ARG A 111 1.06 7.47 7.82
N ALA A 112 1.97 8.24 7.25
CA ALA A 112 2.28 9.61 7.62
C ALA A 112 2.51 10.44 6.34
N LEU A 113 1.79 11.55 6.17
CA LEU A 113 1.86 12.39 4.96
C LEU A 113 1.92 13.87 5.36
N TYR A 114 2.73 14.68 4.68
CA TYR A 114 2.74 16.13 4.83
C TYR A 114 1.45 16.74 4.28
N LEU A 115 0.83 17.59 5.09
CA LEU A 115 -0.21 18.52 4.69
C LEU A 115 0.41 19.78 4.09
N ALA A 116 -0.35 20.50 3.26
CA ALA A 116 0.10 21.74 2.60
C ALA A 116 0.62 22.84 3.56
N ASN A 117 0.24 22.81 4.85
CA ASN A 117 0.73 23.74 5.87
C ASN A 117 1.95 23.20 6.67
N GLY A 118 2.47 22.03 6.32
CA GLY A 118 3.57 21.34 6.98
C GLY A 118 3.19 20.58 8.25
N ASP A 119 1.90 20.49 8.60
CA ASP A 119 1.42 19.52 9.57
C ASP A 119 1.39 18.11 8.95
N ILE A 120 1.22 17.07 9.76
CA ILE A 120 1.28 15.68 9.31
C ILE A 120 -0.08 15.01 9.46
N LEU A 121 -0.63 14.48 8.38
CA LEU A 121 -1.73 13.51 8.43
C LEU A 121 -1.17 12.16 8.86
N LEU A 122 -1.76 11.56 9.88
CA LEU A 122 -1.41 10.24 10.37
C LEU A 122 -2.60 9.29 10.19
N SER A 123 -2.31 8.03 9.86
CA SER A 123 -3.27 6.92 9.89
C SER A 123 -2.77 5.88 10.88
N GLY A 124 -3.60 5.45 11.84
CA GLY A 124 -3.21 4.45 12.83
C GLY A 124 -4.39 3.93 13.64
N PRO A 125 -4.27 2.77 14.31
CA PRO A 125 -5.38 2.18 15.03
C PRO A 125 -5.55 2.80 16.42
N GLU A 126 -6.79 2.74 16.94
CA GLU A 126 -7.08 3.07 18.35
C GLU A 126 -6.84 1.90 19.31
N THR A 127 -6.65 0.69 18.78
CA THR A 127 -6.34 -0.52 19.56
C THR A 127 -5.37 -1.40 18.77
N PHE A 128 -4.45 -2.07 19.48
CA PHE A 128 -3.47 -2.93 18.82
C PHE A 128 -3.20 -4.21 19.62
N ASP A 129 -3.58 -5.36 19.04
CA ASP A 129 -3.14 -6.68 19.49
C ASP A 129 -2.02 -7.16 18.56
N PRO A 130 -0.77 -7.30 19.03
CA PRO A 130 0.35 -7.73 18.21
C PRO A 130 0.18 -9.15 17.65
N ARG A 131 -0.75 -9.96 18.18
CA ARG A 131 -1.08 -11.29 17.67
C ARG A 131 -2.10 -11.25 16.54
N ARG A 132 -2.79 -10.12 16.34
CA ARG A 132 -3.82 -9.91 15.32
C ARG A 132 -3.60 -8.58 14.58
N PRO A 133 -2.39 -8.31 14.03
CA PRO A 133 -2.06 -7.02 13.42
C PRO A 133 -2.94 -6.70 12.20
N GLY A 134 -3.46 -7.71 11.51
CA GLY A 134 -4.39 -7.53 10.40
C GLY A 134 -5.71 -6.83 10.79
N GLU A 135 -6.21 -7.04 12.02
CA GLU A 135 -7.42 -6.34 12.48
C GLU A 135 -7.16 -4.87 12.69
N ALA A 136 -6.04 -4.54 13.36
CA ALA A 136 -5.63 -3.16 13.58
C ALA A 136 -5.39 -2.43 12.25
N ARG A 137 -4.81 -3.11 11.26
CA ARG A 137 -4.56 -2.55 9.93
C ARG A 137 -5.84 -2.09 9.23
N VAL A 138 -6.90 -2.88 9.35
CA VAL A 138 -8.21 -2.53 8.78
C VAL A 138 -8.86 -1.37 9.55
N GLN A 139 -8.63 -1.28 10.87
CA GLN A 139 -9.30 -0.31 11.76
C GLN A 139 -8.45 0.94 12.05
N CYS A 140 -7.76 1.48 11.06
CA CYS A 140 -6.99 2.72 11.19
C CYS A 140 -7.87 3.97 11.07
N TRP A 141 -7.57 4.97 11.90
CA TRP A 141 -8.21 6.29 11.99
C TRP A 141 -7.27 7.39 11.54
N LEU A 142 -7.84 8.48 11.04
CA LEU A 142 -7.09 9.66 10.64
C LEU A 142 -6.90 10.65 11.79
N TYR A 143 -5.69 11.18 11.89
CA TYR A 143 -5.30 12.20 12.86
C TYR A 143 -4.44 13.28 12.20
N VAL A 144 -4.34 14.44 12.83
CA VAL A 144 -3.43 15.51 12.41
C VAL A 144 -2.46 15.83 13.54
N LEU A 145 -1.16 15.72 13.24
CA LEU A 145 -0.06 16.10 14.13
C LEU A 145 0.52 17.44 13.68
N ASN A 146 0.64 18.39 14.61
CA ASN A 146 1.50 19.56 14.40
C ASN A 146 2.91 19.23 14.91
N PRO A 147 3.91 19.04 14.04
CA PRO A 147 5.24 18.55 14.43
C PRO A 147 6.11 19.63 15.11
N ARG A 148 5.55 20.83 15.34
CA ARG A 148 6.23 21.99 15.94
C ARG A 148 5.91 22.17 17.42
N VAL A 149 4.98 21.37 17.96
CA VAL A 149 4.57 21.41 19.36
C VAL A 149 4.58 20.01 19.96
N GLU A 150 4.91 19.89 21.23
CA GLU A 150 4.90 18.62 21.96
C GLU A 150 3.48 18.29 22.44
N ALA A 151 2.58 17.99 21.50
CA ALA A 151 1.23 17.53 21.78
C ALA A 151 0.90 16.25 20.98
N PRO A 152 0.01 15.38 21.50
CA PRO A 152 -0.55 14.28 20.71
C PRO A 152 -1.36 14.80 19.51
N PRO A 153 -1.54 13.99 18.46
CA PRO A 153 -2.29 14.38 17.28
C PRO A 153 -3.79 14.44 17.56
N VAL A 154 -4.49 15.28 16.80
CA VAL A 154 -5.94 15.49 16.94
C VAL A 154 -6.70 14.54 16.02
N PRO A 155 -7.66 13.74 16.52
CA PRO A 155 -8.44 12.83 15.69
C PRO A 155 -9.39 13.57 14.76
N LEU A 156 -9.52 13.08 13.52
CA LEU A 156 -10.46 13.61 12.53
C LEU A 156 -11.82 12.89 12.53
N GLY A 157 -11.98 11.85 13.34
CA GLY A 157 -13.26 11.16 13.53
C GLY A 157 -13.69 10.29 12.35
N THR A 158 -12.75 9.84 11.52
CA THR A 158 -13.02 8.93 10.41
C THR A 158 -11.91 7.88 10.25
N LYS A 159 -12.27 6.69 9.80
CA LYS A 159 -11.34 5.62 9.44
C LYS A 159 -10.80 5.83 8.02
N CYS A 160 -9.68 5.19 7.72
CA CYS A 160 -9.07 5.17 6.41
C CYS A 160 -8.52 3.78 6.12
N SER A 161 -8.86 3.23 4.96
CA SER A 161 -8.24 2.01 4.44
C SER A 161 -6.92 2.37 3.76
N GLU A 162 -5.81 1.78 4.23
CA GLU A 162 -4.49 1.84 3.59
C GLU A 162 -3.99 3.26 3.26
N GLY A 163 -4.12 3.73 2.01
CA GLY A 163 -3.70 5.04 1.52
C GLY A 163 -4.79 6.14 1.54
N PRO A 164 -4.64 7.20 2.34
CA PRO A 164 -5.29 8.48 2.08
C PRO A 164 -4.50 9.30 1.05
N ALA A 165 -5.18 10.14 0.27
CA ALA A 165 -4.56 11.17 -0.55
C ALA A 165 -4.58 12.53 0.15
N VAL A 166 -3.47 13.26 0.07
CA VAL A 166 -3.35 14.63 0.54
C VAL A 166 -3.09 15.55 -0.64
N SER A 167 -3.81 16.67 -0.73
CA SER A 167 -3.49 17.72 -1.68
C SER A 167 -2.15 18.36 -1.34
N ARG A 168 -1.31 18.55 -2.37
CA ARG A 168 -0.01 19.24 -2.20
C ARG A 168 -0.16 20.77 -2.18
N ARG A 169 -1.33 21.29 -2.54
CA ARG A 169 -1.57 22.73 -2.77
C ARG A 169 -2.53 23.37 -1.77
N ARG A 170 -3.45 22.58 -1.22
CA ARG A 170 -4.52 23.04 -0.33
C ARG A 170 -4.70 22.07 0.83
N LEU A 171 -5.30 22.55 1.92
CA LEU A 171 -5.65 21.70 3.06
C LEU A 171 -6.90 20.87 2.71
N HIS A 172 -6.69 19.81 1.94
CA HIS A 172 -7.75 18.97 1.41
C HIS A 172 -7.29 17.51 1.33
N LEU A 173 -8.20 16.59 1.67
CA LEU A 173 -7.92 15.17 1.84
C LEU A 173 -8.92 14.34 1.05
N ALA A 174 -8.50 13.17 0.58
CA ALA A 174 -9.39 12.10 0.17
C ALA A 174 -8.97 10.77 0.81
N TRP A 175 -9.93 9.90 1.09
CA TRP A 175 -9.65 8.61 1.74
C TRP A 175 -10.71 7.57 1.41
N THR A 176 -10.31 6.31 1.45
CA THR A 176 -11.19 5.17 1.23
C THR A 176 -11.77 4.65 2.55
N HIS A 177 -13.07 4.34 2.55
CA HIS A 177 -13.67 3.38 3.47
C HIS A 177 -13.86 2.03 2.79
N VAL A 178 -13.55 0.94 3.50
CA VAL A 178 -13.96 -0.43 3.14
C VAL A 178 -15.04 -0.93 4.09
N ALA A 179 -15.90 -1.84 3.62
CA ALA A 179 -17.06 -2.30 4.41
C ALA A 179 -16.71 -2.83 5.81
N ALA A 180 -15.55 -3.47 5.97
CA ALA A 180 -15.08 -3.99 7.25
C ALA A 180 -14.84 -2.90 8.33
N GLN A 181 -14.69 -1.63 7.92
CA GLN A 181 -14.54 -0.50 8.84
C GLN A 181 -15.88 0.03 9.37
N TYR A 182 -16.94 -0.14 8.58
CA TYR A 182 -18.29 0.36 8.85
C TYR A 182 -19.36 -0.68 8.45
N PRO A 183 -19.34 -1.89 9.05
CA PRO A 183 -20.21 -3.00 8.61
C PRO A 183 -21.72 -2.72 8.82
N GLU A 184 -22.07 -1.80 9.72
CA GLU A 184 -23.45 -1.35 9.95
C GLU A 184 -23.94 -0.36 8.87
N GLU A 185 -23.03 0.32 8.18
CA GLU A 185 -23.35 1.32 7.15
C GLU A 185 -23.12 0.81 5.72
N MET A 186 -22.24 -0.19 5.55
CA MET A 186 -21.71 -0.59 4.26
C MET A 186 -21.89 -2.10 4.03
N PRO A 187 -22.50 -2.53 2.91
CA PRO A 187 -22.60 -3.94 2.56
C PRO A 187 -21.21 -4.59 2.41
N ALA A 188 -21.09 -5.86 2.81
CA ALA A 188 -19.83 -6.60 2.68
C ALA A 188 -19.29 -6.58 1.23
N GLY A 189 -17.96 -6.45 1.10
CA GLY A 189 -17.28 -6.40 -0.20
C GLY A 189 -17.42 -5.07 -0.96
N THR A 190 -17.89 -4.00 -0.29
CA THR A 190 -17.99 -2.66 -0.89
C THR A 190 -16.92 -1.71 -0.36
N SER A 191 -16.63 -0.67 -1.13
CA SER A 191 -15.74 0.42 -0.74
C SER A 191 -16.25 1.74 -1.29
N ARG A 192 -15.85 2.86 -0.67
CA ARG A 192 -16.22 4.21 -1.08
C ARG A 192 -15.09 5.20 -0.81
N ILE A 193 -14.93 6.18 -1.70
CA ILE A 193 -13.97 7.27 -1.55
C ILE A 193 -14.71 8.52 -1.09
N TRP A 194 -14.18 9.15 -0.04
CA TRP A 194 -14.61 10.45 0.45
C TRP A 194 -13.53 11.50 0.17
N GLU A 195 -13.94 12.75 0.06
CA GLU A 195 -13.05 13.91 0.17
C GLU A 195 -13.60 14.92 1.17
N ALA A 196 -12.72 15.77 1.70
CA ALA A 196 -13.07 16.88 2.58
C ALA A 196 -11.97 17.94 2.65
N ASP A 197 -12.37 19.17 2.94
CA ASP A 197 -11.45 20.21 3.37
C ASP A 197 -10.99 19.95 4.81
N LEU A 198 -9.74 20.28 5.10
CA LEU A 198 -9.20 20.33 6.45
C LEU A 198 -9.15 21.78 6.91
N VAL A 199 -9.98 22.13 7.89
CA VAL A 199 -10.06 23.49 8.45
C VAL A 199 -9.61 23.52 9.90
N TYR A 200 -9.11 24.67 10.35
CA TYR A 200 -8.68 24.88 11.73
C TYR A 200 -9.64 25.85 12.43
N GLU A 201 -10.31 25.37 13.47
CA GLU A 201 -11.18 26.19 14.32
C GLU A 201 -10.58 26.27 15.72
N GLY A 202 -10.27 27.48 16.17
CA GLY A 202 -9.55 27.67 17.44
C GLY A 202 -8.22 26.91 17.49
N GLY A 203 -7.55 26.74 16.35
CA GLY A 203 -6.31 25.98 16.22
C GLY A 203 -6.48 24.45 16.22
N ARG A 204 -7.72 23.93 16.25
CA ARG A 204 -7.99 22.49 16.18
C ARG A 204 -8.40 22.08 14.75
N PRO A 205 -7.72 21.10 14.14
CA PRO A 205 -8.08 20.60 12.82
C PRO A 205 -9.40 19.82 12.86
N ARG A 206 -10.24 20.01 11.84
CA ARG A 206 -11.44 19.21 11.59
C ARG A 206 -11.73 19.08 10.11
N LEU A 207 -12.48 18.04 9.75
CA LEU A 207 -13.01 17.88 8.40
C LEU A 207 -14.20 18.84 8.17
N ALA A 208 -14.25 19.45 6.99
CA ALA A 208 -15.34 20.29 6.51
C ALA A 208 -15.72 19.89 5.08
N ASN A 209 -16.94 20.25 4.66
CA ASN A 209 -17.41 20.04 3.28
C ASN A 209 -17.24 18.59 2.76
N ARG A 210 -17.43 17.61 3.65
CA ARG A 210 -17.22 16.20 3.33
C ARG A 210 -18.17 15.75 2.22
N ARG A 211 -17.64 15.13 1.16
CA ARG A 211 -18.38 14.67 -0.01
C ARG A 211 -17.99 13.26 -0.41
N LEU A 212 -18.98 12.47 -0.84
CA LEU A 212 -18.76 11.16 -1.45
C LEU A 212 -18.29 11.37 -2.89
N VAL A 213 -17.11 10.85 -3.23
CA VAL A 213 -16.51 10.95 -4.56
C VAL A 213 -16.94 9.76 -5.42
N LEU A 214 -16.77 8.54 -4.90
CA LEU A 214 -17.02 7.31 -5.64
C LEU A 214 -17.51 6.20 -4.70
N ASP A 215 -18.50 5.44 -5.13
CA ASP A 215 -18.95 4.21 -4.47
C ASP A 215 -18.70 3.04 -5.42
N SER A 216 -18.04 1.98 -4.96
CA SER A 216 -17.65 0.86 -5.83
C SER A 216 -18.85 0.14 -6.45
N ARG A 217 -20.05 0.29 -5.89
CA ARG A 217 -21.29 -0.27 -6.44
C ARG A 217 -21.82 0.48 -7.66
N ALA A 218 -21.37 1.72 -7.86
CA ALA A 218 -21.75 2.54 -9.01
C ALA A 218 -20.90 2.24 -10.26
N LEU A 219 -19.82 1.47 -10.11
CA LEU A 219 -18.95 1.08 -11.22
C LEU A 219 -19.56 -0.07 -12.03
N PRO A 220 -19.31 -0.13 -13.35
CA PRO A 220 -19.77 -1.23 -14.20
C PRO A 220 -18.98 -2.54 -13.98
N PHE A 221 -18.06 -2.55 -13.02
CA PHE A 221 -17.24 -3.69 -12.64
C PHE A 221 -17.05 -3.72 -11.12
N ARG A 222 -16.68 -4.89 -10.58
CA ARG A 222 -16.41 -5.06 -9.16
C ARG A 222 -14.94 -4.76 -8.88
N CYS A 223 -14.69 -3.94 -7.86
CA CYS A 223 -13.35 -3.72 -7.31
C CYS A 223 -13.43 -3.25 -5.85
N THR A 224 -12.30 -3.33 -5.16
CA THR A 224 -12.04 -2.53 -3.95
C THR A 224 -11.24 -1.30 -4.34
N LEU A 225 -11.74 -0.13 -3.97
CA LEU A 225 -11.12 1.16 -4.25
C LEU A 225 -10.02 1.43 -3.22
N GLU A 226 -8.86 1.92 -3.63
CA GLU A 226 -7.89 2.56 -2.73
C GLU A 226 -7.44 3.89 -3.31
N THR A 227 -7.62 4.95 -2.53
CA THR A 227 -7.29 6.32 -2.92
C THR A 227 -5.77 6.52 -2.87
N GLN A 228 -5.19 7.27 -3.82
CA GLN A 228 -3.73 7.48 -3.83
C GLN A 228 -3.31 8.95 -3.93
N ASN A 229 -3.56 9.62 -5.06
CA ASN A 229 -3.16 11.03 -5.22
C ASN A 229 -4.21 11.87 -5.93
N PHE A 230 -4.32 13.14 -5.53
CA PHE A 230 -4.93 14.16 -6.40
C PHE A 230 -4.00 14.43 -7.58
N ARG A 231 -4.55 14.52 -8.79
CA ARG A 231 -3.77 14.79 -10.00
C ARG A 231 -3.44 16.28 -10.15
N PRO A 232 -2.17 16.70 -10.03
CA PRO A 232 -1.78 18.08 -10.27
C PRO A 232 -1.89 18.45 -11.75
N PRO A 233 -1.79 19.75 -12.11
CA PRO A 233 -1.69 20.89 -11.21
C PRO A 233 -3.04 21.33 -10.62
N ASP A 234 -4.16 20.98 -11.27
CA ASP A 234 -5.48 21.51 -10.92
C ASP A 234 -6.20 20.71 -9.84
N GLU A 235 -5.76 19.48 -9.54
CA GLU A 235 -6.35 18.57 -8.54
C GLU A 235 -7.85 18.31 -8.77
N LYS A 236 -8.27 18.27 -10.04
CA LYS A 236 -9.65 17.96 -10.48
C LYS A 236 -9.91 16.48 -10.71
N GLU A 237 -8.90 15.64 -10.58
CA GLU A 237 -9.00 14.19 -10.73
C GLU A 237 -8.30 13.54 -9.53
N LEU A 238 -8.84 12.42 -9.07
CA LEU A 238 -8.25 11.60 -8.03
C LEU A 238 -7.87 10.23 -8.61
N ILE A 239 -6.59 9.87 -8.45
CA ILE A 239 -6.05 8.58 -8.88
C ILE A 239 -6.26 7.54 -7.78
N PHE A 240 -6.65 6.33 -8.16
CA PHE A 240 -6.98 5.25 -7.24
C PHE A 240 -6.66 3.86 -7.83
N SER A 241 -6.39 2.89 -6.96
CA SER A 241 -6.29 1.46 -7.30
C SER A 241 -7.69 0.85 -7.40
N ALA A 242 -7.97 0.11 -8.48
CA ALA A 242 -9.18 -0.70 -8.64
C ALA A 242 -8.85 -2.19 -8.41
N TYR A 243 -8.66 -2.60 -7.15
CA TYR A 243 -8.28 -3.97 -6.82
C TYR A 243 -9.33 -5.00 -7.23
N GLY A 244 -8.87 -6.07 -7.88
CA GLY A 244 -9.70 -7.19 -8.32
C GLY A 244 -10.39 -6.97 -9.66
N TYR A 245 -10.28 -5.78 -10.26
CA TYR A 245 -10.71 -5.56 -11.64
C TYR A 245 -9.54 -5.87 -12.58
N GLN A 246 -9.70 -6.92 -13.41
CA GLN A 246 -8.69 -7.39 -14.37
C GLN A 246 -7.30 -7.68 -13.75
N GLY A 247 -7.26 -8.03 -12.47
CA GLY A 247 -6.04 -7.99 -11.66
C GLY A 247 -6.10 -6.81 -10.73
N THR A 248 -5.34 -5.75 -11.01
CA THR A 248 -5.47 -4.44 -10.37
C THR A 248 -5.14 -3.37 -11.39
N GLU A 249 -6.00 -2.36 -11.52
CA GLU A 249 -5.85 -1.29 -12.51
C GLU A 249 -5.67 0.08 -11.83
N VAL A 250 -4.90 0.95 -12.48
CA VAL A 250 -4.76 2.37 -12.16
C VAL A 250 -5.91 3.13 -12.82
N CYS A 251 -6.81 3.65 -12.01
CA CYS A 251 -7.94 4.46 -12.47
C CYS A 251 -7.84 5.90 -11.97
N GLY A 252 -8.52 6.82 -12.66
CA GLY A 252 -8.81 8.17 -12.18
C GLY A 252 -10.31 8.42 -12.16
N VAL A 253 -10.76 9.24 -11.20
CA VAL A 253 -12.12 9.78 -11.16
C VAL A 253 -12.08 11.30 -11.23
N ASN A 254 -12.73 11.86 -12.25
CA ASN A 254 -12.90 13.30 -12.35
C ASN A 254 -13.85 13.79 -11.23
N LEU A 255 -13.37 14.71 -10.40
CA LEU A 255 -14.06 15.14 -9.19
C LEU A 255 -15.27 16.04 -9.46
N GLU A 256 -15.34 16.65 -10.66
CA GLU A 256 -16.43 17.51 -11.09
C GLU A 256 -17.54 16.71 -11.80
N THR A 257 -17.17 15.74 -12.64
CA THR A 257 -18.11 15.00 -13.50
C THR A 257 -18.43 13.60 -13.00
N GLY A 258 -17.60 13.02 -12.14
CA GLY A 258 -17.70 11.63 -11.68
C GLY A 258 -17.28 10.59 -12.72
N VAL A 259 -16.78 11.02 -13.90
CA VAL A 259 -16.30 10.10 -14.94
C VAL A 259 -15.06 9.36 -14.45
N VAL A 260 -15.07 8.04 -14.63
CA VAL A 260 -13.95 7.15 -14.29
C VAL A 260 -13.21 6.72 -15.55
N THR A 261 -11.89 6.83 -15.52
CA THR A 261 -10.99 6.42 -16.61
C THR A 261 -10.02 5.37 -16.11
N ASN A 262 -9.95 4.22 -16.78
CA ASN A 262 -8.89 3.24 -16.58
C ASN A 262 -7.67 3.62 -17.45
N TYR A 263 -6.55 3.95 -16.81
CA TYR A 263 -5.32 4.38 -17.48
C TYR A 263 -4.36 3.24 -17.80
N SER A 264 -4.32 2.20 -16.97
CA SER A 264 -3.40 1.08 -17.13
C SER A 264 -3.79 0.16 -18.30
N GLN A 265 -5.09 -0.13 -18.43
CA GLN A 265 -5.64 -1.05 -19.46
C GLN A 265 -4.83 -2.35 -19.56
N ALA A 266 -4.51 -2.96 -18.42
CA ALA A 266 -3.49 -3.98 -18.29
C ALA A 266 -4.03 -5.27 -17.64
N PRO A 267 -4.89 -6.02 -18.34
CA PRO A 267 -5.45 -7.24 -17.78
C PRO A 267 -4.37 -8.24 -17.39
N ASP A 268 -4.67 -8.98 -16.32
CA ASP A 268 -3.79 -9.98 -15.69
C ASP A 268 -2.46 -9.36 -15.19
N GLN A 269 -2.47 -8.08 -14.84
CA GLN A 269 -1.36 -7.34 -14.22
C GLN A 269 -1.79 -6.86 -12.83
N TYR A 270 -0.81 -6.70 -11.95
CA TYR A 270 -0.98 -5.92 -10.72
C TYR A 270 -0.44 -4.51 -10.95
N ASP A 271 -1.30 -3.50 -10.95
CA ASP A 271 -0.92 -2.08 -11.08
C ASP A 271 -1.50 -1.22 -9.93
N GLU A 272 -0.71 -1.02 -8.88
CA GLU A 272 -1.07 -0.14 -7.75
C GLU A 272 -0.36 1.21 -7.89
N PRO A 273 -1.07 2.33 -8.17
CA PRO A 273 -0.47 3.65 -8.16
C PRO A 273 -0.09 4.05 -6.72
N GLU A 274 0.99 4.81 -6.54
CA GLU A 274 1.46 5.24 -5.20
C GLU A 274 1.92 6.71 -5.16
N GLY A 275 2.57 7.19 -6.23
CA GLY A 275 3.11 8.56 -6.27
C GLY A 275 2.99 9.23 -7.64
N ILE A 276 2.36 10.40 -7.70
CA ILE A 276 2.12 11.13 -8.94
C ILE A 276 3.21 12.17 -9.24
N PHE A 277 3.56 12.35 -10.52
CA PHE A 277 4.49 13.40 -10.93
C PHE A 277 3.83 14.78 -10.81
N PRO A 278 4.59 15.84 -10.45
CA PRO A 278 4.04 17.17 -10.17
C PRO A 278 3.43 17.88 -11.39
N ASP A 279 3.75 17.43 -12.60
CA ASP A 279 3.13 17.91 -13.84
C ASP A 279 1.81 17.20 -14.18
N GLY A 280 1.45 16.14 -13.43
CA GLY A 280 0.24 15.35 -13.61
C GLY A 280 0.22 14.48 -14.87
N THR A 281 1.35 14.35 -15.57
CA THR A 281 1.41 13.59 -16.83
C THR A 281 1.52 12.10 -16.61
N ALA A 282 2.10 11.69 -15.48
CA ALA A 282 2.36 10.28 -15.16
C ALA A 282 2.23 10.00 -13.66
N THR A 283 2.08 8.73 -13.31
CA THR A 283 2.16 8.22 -11.95
C THR A 283 3.15 7.08 -11.83
N LEU A 284 3.72 6.91 -10.65
CA LEU A 284 4.45 5.72 -10.25
C LEU A 284 3.49 4.63 -9.85
N VAL A 285 3.81 3.41 -10.27
CA VAL A 285 3.01 2.21 -10.10
C VAL A 285 3.90 1.09 -9.57
N GLU A 286 3.48 0.44 -8.49
CA GLU A 286 3.97 -0.88 -8.10
C GLU A 286 3.40 -1.90 -9.07
N CYS A 287 4.27 -2.44 -9.92
CA CYS A 287 3.84 -3.23 -11.07
C CYS A 287 4.68 -4.51 -11.27
N ASP A 288 3.98 -5.60 -11.61
CA ASP A 288 4.55 -6.93 -11.81
C ASP A 288 4.70 -7.31 -13.30
N ARG A 289 4.50 -6.37 -14.22
CA ARG A 289 4.46 -6.59 -15.68
C ARG A 289 5.61 -7.45 -16.22
N GLN A 290 6.80 -7.32 -15.64
CA GLN A 290 8.02 -8.04 -16.01
C GLN A 290 7.96 -9.55 -15.73
N ASN A 291 7.16 -10.01 -14.76
CA ASN A 291 7.21 -11.38 -14.27
C ASN A 291 5.83 -12.02 -14.02
N ARG A 292 4.75 -11.24 -13.88
CA ARG A 292 3.37 -11.68 -13.65
C ARG A 292 3.19 -12.53 -12.38
N LEU A 293 4.00 -12.26 -11.35
CA LEU A 293 3.97 -12.98 -10.08
C LEU A 293 3.18 -12.26 -8.98
N GLY A 294 2.49 -11.17 -9.34
CA GLY A 294 1.62 -10.40 -8.45
C GLY A 294 2.36 -9.45 -7.49
N PRO A 295 1.67 -8.93 -6.45
CA PRO A 295 2.16 -7.86 -5.57
C PRO A 295 3.41 -8.22 -4.75
N GLY A 296 3.77 -9.50 -4.68
CA GLY A 296 4.99 -9.97 -4.03
C GLY A 296 6.26 -9.74 -4.87
N ALA A 297 6.15 -9.42 -6.16
CA ALA A 297 7.28 -9.36 -7.08
C ALA A 297 7.25 -8.09 -7.95
N VAL A 298 6.79 -6.98 -7.40
CA VAL A 298 6.68 -5.70 -8.10
C VAL A 298 8.02 -4.98 -8.22
N ASP A 299 8.10 -4.14 -9.24
CA ASP A 299 9.06 -3.05 -9.31
C ASP A 299 8.32 -1.73 -9.50
N LEU A 300 9.07 -0.63 -9.47
CA LEU A 300 8.54 0.69 -9.74
C LEU A 300 8.51 0.93 -11.25
N TRP A 301 7.35 1.34 -11.74
CA TRP A 301 7.13 1.72 -13.11
C TRP A 301 6.52 3.12 -13.19
N ARG A 302 6.84 3.87 -14.25
CA ARG A 302 6.17 5.11 -14.62
C ARG A 302 5.08 4.80 -15.65
N LEU A 303 3.83 5.13 -15.33
CA LEU A 303 2.66 5.02 -16.21
C LEU A 303 2.22 6.41 -16.67
N GLU A 304 2.08 6.59 -17.99
CA GLU A 304 1.49 7.80 -18.57
C GLU A 304 -0.04 7.85 -18.33
N LEU A 305 -0.53 8.99 -17.87
CA LEU A 305 -1.95 9.25 -17.60
C LEU A 305 -2.66 9.93 -18.81
N ASP A 306 -2.21 9.62 -20.02
CA ASP A 306 -2.81 10.08 -21.29
C ASP A 306 -3.75 9.05 -21.93
N GLY A 307 -3.99 7.93 -21.24
CA GLY A 307 -4.84 6.82 -21.70
C GLY A 307 -4.17 5.86 -22.68
N SER A 308 -2.87 6.03 -22.94
CA SER A 308 -2.13 5.17 -23.87
C SER A 308 -1.69 3.83 -23.29
N GLY A 309 -1.74 3.65 -21.97
CA GLY A 309 -1.19 2.47 -21.29
C GLY A 309 0.32 2.33 -21.44
N ARG A 310 1.06 3.42 -21.69
CA ARG A 310 2.53 3.39 -21.82
C ARG A 310 3.20 3.32 -20.44
N TYR A 311 4.08 2.34 -20.30
CA TYR A 311 4.85 2.05 -19.10
C TYR A 311 6.36 2.17 -19.34
N GLU A 312 7.09 2.57 -18.31
CA GLU A 312 8.54 2.55 -18.26
C GLU A 312 9.04 2.01 -16.92
N ARG A 313 9.80 0.90 -16.94
CA ARG A 313 10.35 0.28 -15.74
C ARG A 313 11.50 1.14 -15.20
N LEU A 314 11.45 1.47 -13.92
CA LEU A 314 12.45 2.30 -13.25
C LEU A 314 13.40 1.49 -12.37
N THR A 315 12.88 0.47 -11.67
CA THR A 315 13.69 -0.38 -10.78
C THR A 315 13.69 -1.84 -11.23
N PHE A 316 14.68 -2.58 -10.73
CA PHE A 316 14.93 -3.99 -11.08
C PHE A 316 15.13 -4.85 -9.82
N PHE A 317 14.51 -4.46 -8.70
CA PHE A 317 14.69 -5.12 -7.41
C PHE A 317 14.06 -6.50 -7.40
N SER A 318 12.97 -6.71 -8.15
CA SER A 318 12.34 -8.04 -8.28
C SER A 318 13.14 -9.04 -9.12
N ASP A 319 14.18 -8.59 -9.83
CA ASP A 319 15.10 -9.50 -10.53
C ASP A 319 15.99 -10.27 -9.54
N PHE A 320 16.10 -9.77 -8.29
CA PHE A 320 16.75 -10.46 -7.17
C PHE A 320 15.72 -11.32 -6.43
N PRO A 321 15.89 -12.65 -6.37
CA PRO A 321 14.93 -13.53 -5.74
C PRO A 321 14.62 -13.14 -4.30
N GLY A 322 13.34 -12.93 -3.98
CA GLY A 322 12.90 -12.58 -2.63
C GLY A 322 12.76 -11.09 -2.35
N TYR A 323 13.06 -10.22 -3.32
CA TYR A 323 13.00 -8.76 -3.16
C TYR A 323 12.00 -8.09 -4.10
N LYS A 324 11.65 -6.85 -3.77
CA LYS A 324 10.85 -5.93 -4.58
C LYS A 324 11.15 -4.48 -4.19
N ALA A 325 10.76 -3.54 -5.05
CA ALA A 325 10.75 -2.10 -4.75
C ALA A 325 9.30 -1.64 -4.63
N SER A 326 8.99 -0.84 -3.61
CA SER A 326 7.61 -0.46 -3.30
C SER A 326 7.49 0.93 -2.68
N ASN A 327 6.25 1.40 -2.55
CA ASN A 327 5.77 2.62 -1.90
C ASN A 327 6.57 3.86 -2.33
N PRO A 328 6.64 4.14 -3.63
CA PRO A 328 7.37 5.27 -4.14
C PRO A 328 6.59 6.59 -4.01
N VAL A 329 7.32 7.68 -3.79
CA VAL A 329 6.79 9.06 -3.80
C VAL A 329 7.74 9.98 -4.57
N VAL A 330 7.18 10.96 -5.27
CA VAL A 330 7.92 11.91 -6.12
C VAL A 330 8.08 13.24 -5.38
N SER A 331 9.26 13.87 -5.48
CA SER A 331 9.47 15.23 -4.95
C SER A 331 8.69 16.28 -5.76
N ASP A 332 8.30 17.38 -5.12
CA ASP A 332 7.49 18.44 -5.76
C ASP A 332 8.18 19.10 -6.98
N ASP A 333 9.51 19.02 -7.08
CA ASP A 333 10.28 19.49 -8.24
C ASP A 333 10.42 18.42 -9.36
N GLY A 334 9.86 17.22 -9.16
CA GLY A 334 9.86 16.11 -10.11
C GLY A 334 11.23 15.48 -10.32
N ARG A 335 12.23 15.82 -9.49
CA ARG A 335 13.61 15.38 -9.68
C ARG A 335 13.91 14.04 -9.02
N TYR A 336 13.30 13.76 -7.88
CA TYR A 336 13.65 12.62 -7.05
C TYR A 336 12.45 11.73 -6.79
N ILE A 337 12.73 10.43 -6.66
CA ILE A 337 11.79 9.45 -6.12
C ILE A 337 12.38 8.93 -4.81
N ALA A 338 11.60 8.96 -3.74
CA ALA A 338 11.91 8.19 -2.54
C ALA A 338 11.07 6.91 -2.57
N PHE A 339 11.67 5.77 -2.26
CA PHE A 339 10.98 4.47 -2.26
C PHE A 339 11.61 3.53 -1.23
N GLN A 340 11.04 2.36 -1.02
CA GLN A 340 11.58 1.39 -0.06
C GLN A 340 12.05 0.08 -0.73
N LEU A 341 13.06 -0.54 -0.11
CA LEU A 341 13.33 -1.96 -0.30
C LEU A 341 12.29 -2.77 0.47
N ALA A 342 11.66 -3.74 -0.19
CA ALA A 342 10.74 -4.68 0.44
C ALA A 342 11.07 -6.14 0.04
N ARG A 343 10.54 -7.10 0.80
CA ARG A 343 10.71 -8.53 0.52
C ARG A 343 9.41 -9.12 0.00
N SER A 344 9.53 -10.15 -0.83
CA SER A 344 8.38 -10.75 -1.53
C SER A 344 7.38 -11.44 -0.60
N LYS A 345 7.84 -11.87 0.58
CA LYS A 345 7.02 -12.56 1.59
C LYS A 345 6.45 -11.62 2.65
N ASP A 346 6.83 -10.35 2.65
CA ASP A 346 6.32 -9.40 3.62
C ASP A 346 4.92 -8.93 3.23
N ALA A 347 4.14 -8.53 4.23
CA ALA A 347 2.85 -7.89 4.00
C ALA A 347 3.03 -6.57 3.22
N ALA A 348 1.99 -6.16 2.49
CA ALA A 348 2.00 -4.91 1.73
C ALA A 348 2.41 -3.70 2.61
N GLY A 349 3.20 -2.79 2.06
CA GLY A 349 3.69 -1.61 2.76
C GLY A 349 4.89 -1.82 3.69
N VAL A 350 5.25 -3.06 4.06
CA VAL A 350 6.42 -3.31 4.91
C VAL A 350 7.72 -3.00 4.15
N GLY A 351 8.60 -2.23 4.77
CA GLY A 351 9.87 -1.78 4.18
C GLY A 351 11.09 -2.01 5.07
N HIS A 352 12.27 -2.07 4.44
CA HIS A 352 13.56 -2.36 5.08
C HIS A 352 14.59 -1.26 4.83
N GLY A 353 14.12 -0.02 4.66
CA GLY A 353 14.98 1.13 4.35
C GLY A 353 14.47 1.95 3.18
N ILE A 354 14.74 3.25 3.26
CA ILE A 354 14.38 4.24 2.24
C ILE A 354 15.56 4.45 1.30
N PHE A 355 15.26 4.55 0.01
CA PHE A 355 16.18 4.76 -1.08
C PHE A 355 15.77 6.02 -1.85
N LEU A 356 16.77 6.70 -2.42
CA LEU A 356 16.60 7.88 -3.25
C LEU A 356 17.03 7.57 -4.67
N PHE A 357 16.14 7.84 -5.62
CA PHE A 357 16.38 7.76 -7.06
C PHE A 357 16.49 9.19 -7.62
N ASP A 358 17.58 9.52 -8.33
CA ASP A 358 17.76 10.80 -9.05
C ASP A 358 17.38 10.63 -10.53
N LEU A 359 16.21 11.17 -10.92
CA LEU A 359 15.70 11.06 -12.29
C LEU A 359 16.58 11.77 -13.32
N ARG A 360 17.31 12.83 -12.93
CA ARG A 360 18.22 13.52 -13.83
C ARG A 360 19.47 12.67 -14.11
N ALA A 361 20.03 12.07 -13.07
CA ALA A 361 21.17 11.16 -13.22
C ALA A 361 20.79 9.96 -14.10
N TRP A 362 19.63 9.35 -13.82
CA TRP A 362 19.10 8.26 -14.63
C TRP A 362 18.90 8.63 -16.11
N ALA A 363 18.32 9.80 -16.40
CA ALA A 363 18.14 10.26 -17.77
C ALA A 363 19.48 10.48 -18.50
N ALA A 364 20.48 11.05 -17.80
CA ALA A 364 21.82 11.28 -18.34
C ALA A 364 22.55 9.97 -18.68
N GLU A 365 22.48 8.96 -17.79
CA GLU A 365 23.06 7.63 -18.02
C GLU A 365 22.48 6.96 -19.27
N ARG A 366 21.17 7.08 -19.49
CA ARG A 366 20.49 6.53 -20.66
C ARG A 366 20.88 7.24 -21.96
N ALA A 367 20.96 8.56 -21.94
CA ALA A 367 21.42 9.34 -23.09
C ALA A 367 22.86 8.98 -23.48
N GLY A 368 23.74 8.80 -22.49
CA GLY A 368 25.13 8.37 -22.69
C GLY A 368 25.23 6.97 -23.31
N THR A 369 24.41 6.03 -22.84
CA THR A 369 24.38 4.65 -23.36
C THR A 369 24.00 4.59 -24.85
N VAL A 370 23.05 5.43 -25.28
CA VAL A 370 22.63 5.53 -26.70
C VAL A 370 23.71 6.14 -27.59
N SER A 371 24.58 7.00 -27.04
CA SER A 371 25.67 7.63 -27.79
C SER A 371 26.92 6.74 -27.96
N GLY A 372 27.11 5.76 -27.06
CA GLY A 372 28.27 4.84 -27.09
C GLY A 372 28.07 3.56 -27.92
N SER A 373 26.90 3.35 -28.50
CA SER A 373 26.56 2.19 -29.31
C SER A 373 26.47 2.48 -30.82
N ARG A 374 27.20 3.51 -31.31
CA ARG A 374 27.30 3.86 -32.73
C ARG A 374 28.67 3.56 -33.31
#